data_AF-A0A0F9MAW4-F1
#
_entry.id   AF-A0A0F9MAW4-F1
#
_cell.length_a   1.000
_cell.length_b   1.000
_cell.length_c   1.000
_cell.angle_alpha   90.00
_cell.angle_beta   90.00
_cell.angle_gamma   90.00
#
_symmetry.space_group_name_H-M   'P 1'
#
loop_
_entity.id
_entity.type
_entity.pdbx_description
1 polymer ?
#
loop_
_entity_poly.entity_id
_entity_poly.type
_entity_poly.pdbx_seq_one_letter_code
_entity_poly.pdbx_strand_id
1 'polypeptide(L)'
;MCFYITATLPKNTDLDKISTILDKFEMSFIHIHNDIVSSQLKAGDLYLRATKSYCDCDTILGSLNRQNEYQTLLNSKKVKTLRKKKWTNKEIDKWIKQKLQNKKKNPEDI
;
A
#
# COMPACT_ATOMS: atom_id res chain seq x y z
N MET A 1 -12.13 -7.81 -11.66
CA MET A 1 -12.37 -8.63 -10.43
C MET A 1 -11.63 -7.94 -9.29
N CYS A 2 -12.29 -7.74 -8.15
CA CYS A 2 -11.70 -7.00 -7.04
C CYS A 2 -10.87 -7.92 -6.15
N PHE A 3 -9.63 -7.53 -5.83
CA PHE A 3 -8.76 -8.27 -4.91
C PHE A 3 -8.52 -7.46 -3.64
N TYR A 4 -8.48 -8.13 -2.49
CA TYR A 4 -7.99 -7.56 -1.25
C TYR A 4 -7.29 -8.65 -0.45
N ILE A 5 -6.26 -8.24 0.30
CA ILE A 5 -5.51 -9.16 1.16
C ILE A 5 -6.22 -9.21 2.50
N THR A 6 -6.48 -10.41 3.01
CA THR A 6 -6.98 -10.62 4.37
C THR A 6 -5.94 -11.34 5.22
N ALA A 7 -5.95 -11.07 6.52
CA ALA A 7 -5.09 -11.70 7.49
C ALA A 7 -5.94 -12.33 8.60
N THR A 8 -5.43 -13.41 9.17
CA THR A 8 -5.97 -14.05 10.37
C THR A 8 -4.94 -13.96 11.49
N LEU A 9 -5.37 -13.54 12.68
CA LEU A 9 -4.49 -13.40 13.84
C LEU A 9 -5.13 -14.04 15.08
N PRO A 10 -4.34 -14.50 16.06
CA PRO A 10 -4.88 -14.90 17.34
C PRO A 10 -5.70 -13.78 18.00
N LYS A 11 -6.76 -14.14 18.73
CA LYS A 11 -7.66 -13.21 19.44
C LYS A 11 -6.93 -12.12 20.25
N ASN A 12 -5.82 -12.51 20.86
CA ASN A 12 -5.08 -11.69 21.82
C ASN A 12 -3.93 -10.91 21.16
N THR A 13 -3.89 -10.82 19.83
CA THR A 13 -2.91 -9.99 19.15
C THR A 13 -3.17 -8.52 19.42
N ASP A 14 -2.15 -7.84 19.90
CA ASP A 14 -2.15 -6.40 20.15
C ASP A 14 -2.01 -5.64 18.81
N LEU A 15 -3.15 -5.25 18.24
CA LEU A 15 -3.21 -4.55 16.95
C LEU A 15 -2.54 -3.17 17.01
N ASP A 16 -2.55 -2.51 18.17
CA ASP A 16 -1.96 -1.19 18.36
C ASP A 16 -0.43 -1.26 18.27
N LYS A 17 0.19 -2.26 18.89
CA LYS A 17 1.65 -2.46 18.79
C LYS A 17 2.13 -2.72 17.36
N ILE A 18 1.34 -3.42 16.55
CA ILE A 18 1.73 -3.75 15.17
C ILE A 18 1.35 -2.66 14.17
N SER A 19 0.45 -1.73 14.52
CA SER A 19 0.01 -0.63 13.66
C SER A 19 1.19 0.17 13.08
N THR A 20 2.22 0.44 13.89
CA THR A 20 3.41 1.20 13.47
C THR A 20 4.23 0.44 12.41
N ILE A 21 4.23 -0.89 12.45
CA ILE A 21 4.89 -1.72 11.42
C ILE A 21 4.05 -1.67 10.15
N LEU A 22 2.74 -1.86 10.25
CA LEU A 22 1.82 -1.85 9.11
C LEU A 22 1.86 -0.52 8.34
N ASP A 23 1.94 0.60 9.06
CA ASP A 23 2.04 1.93 8.45
C ASP A 23 3.29 2.09 7.58
N LYS A 24 4.42 1.48 7.97
CA LYS A 24 5.64 1.49 7.15
C LYS A 24 5.42 0.84 5.79
N PHE A 25 4.53 -0.14 5.70
CA PHE A 25 4.24 -0.87 4.46
C PHE A 25 2.95 -0.41 3.78
N GLU A 26 2.37 0.72 4.20
CA GLU A 26 1.07 1.20 3.73
C GLU A 26 -0.07 0.16 3.88
N MET A 27 0.05 -0.74 4.86
CA MET A 27 -0.96 -1.73 5.22
C MET A 27 -1.81 -1.25 6.39
N SER A 28 -2.93 -1.91 6.64
CA SER A 28 -3.78 -1.67 7.80
C SER A 28 -4.54 -2.94 8.14
N PHE A 29 -4.81 -3.17 9.42
CA PHE A 29 -5.65 -4.27 9.89
C PHE A 29 -6.99 -3.72 10.35
N ILE A 30 -8.02 -4.01 9.57
CA ILE A 30 -9.39 -3.57 9.81
C ILE A 30 -10.26 -4.82 9.96
N HIS A 31 -11.03 -4.90 11.04
CA HIS A 31 -11.98 -5.99 11.23
C HIS A 31 -12.97 -6.08 10.08
N ILE A 32 -13.13 -7.29 9.57
CA ILE A 32 -14.12 -7.62 8.55
C ILE A 32 -14.93 -8.83 9.00
N HIS A 33 -16.17 -8.88 8.53
CA HIS A 33 -17.11 -9.93 8.90
C HIS A 33 -17.43 -10.78 7.66
N ASN A 34 -17.30 -12.09 7.82
CA ASN A 34 -17.67 -13.08 6.81
C ASN A 34 -17.95 -14.40 7.53
N ASP A 35 -19.23 -14.76 7.66
CA ASP A 35 -19.64 -15.94 8.42
C ASP A 35 -19.02 -17.25 7.89
N ILE A 36 -18.86 -17.37 6.57
CA ILE A 36 -18.31 -18.55 5.93
C ILE A 36 -16.84 -18.71 6.31
N VAL A 37 -16.05 -17.64 6.23
CA VAL A 37 -14.63 -17.67 6.64
C VAL A 37 -14.52 -17.83 8.14
N SER A 38 -15.28 -17.06 8.93
CA SER A 38 -15.26 -17.11 10.39
C SER A 38 -15.58 -18.50 10.94
N SER A 39 -16.47 -19.26 10.29
CA SER A 39 -16.78 -20.65 10.67
C SER A 39 -15.63 -21.64 10.45
N GLN A 40 -14.64 -21.27 9.62
CA GLN A 40 -13.46 -22.08 9.32
C GLN A 40 -12.22 -21.68 10.13
N LEU A 41 -12.28 -20.56 10.85
CA LEU A 41 -11.18 -20.09 11.70
C LEU A 41 -11.21 -20.80 13.05
N LYS A 42 -10.07 -20.82 13.75
CA LYS A 42 -10.06 -21.27 15.14
C LYS A 42 -10.90 -20.32 15.99
N ALA A 43 -11.53 -20.87 17.02
CA ALA A 43 -12.39 -20.10 17.90
C ALA A 43 -11.64 -18.87 18.46
N GLY A 44 -12.14 -17.68 18.12
CA GLY A 44 -11.60 -16.41 18.57
C GLY A 44 -10.54 -15.78 17.68
N ASP A 45 -10.09 -16.44 16.61
CA ASP A 45 -9.19 -15.80 15.65
C ASP A 45 -9.85 -14.55 15.04
N LEU A 46 -9.03 -13.51 14.88
CA LEU A 46 -9.41 -12.26 14.25
C LEU A 46 -9.40 -12.45 12.73
N TYR A 47 -10.44 -11.96 12.06
CA TYR A 47 -10.46 -11.85 10.60
C TYR A 47 -10.37 -10.38 10.20
N LEU A 48 -9.32 -10.06 9.45
CA LEU A 48 -8.90 -8.68 9.19
C LEU A 48 -8.66 -8.48 7.70
N ARG A 49 -9.06 -7.31 7.18
CA ARG A 49 -8.52 -6.81 5.92
C ARG A 49 -7.13 -6.25 6.19
N ALA A 50 -6.16 -6.63 5.36
CA ALA A 50 -4.75 -6.23 5.45
C ALA A 50 -4.39 -5.03 4.56
N THR A 51 -5.34 -4.50 3.81
CA THR A 51 -5.19 -3.36 2.90
C THR A 51 -5.88 -2.10 3.45
N LYS A 52 -5.27 -0.94 3.21
CA LYS A 52 -5.88 0.36 3.55
C LYS A 52 -7.14 0.63 2.72
N SER A 53 -7.14 0.28 1.44
CA SER A 53 -8.32 0.36 0.56
C SER A 53 -9.18 -0.91 0.60
N TYR A 54 -10.45 -0.76 0.23
CA TYR A 54 -11.41 -1.86 0.10
C TYR A 54 -11.09 -2.81 -1.05
N CYS A 55 -10.35 -2.34 -2.05
CA CYS A 55 -9.96 -3.14 -3.19
C CYS A 55 -8.63 -2.65 -3.79
N ASP A 56 -7.88 -3.59 -4.33
CA ASP A 56 -6.69 -3.43 -5.17
C ASP A 56 -7.06 -3.83 -6.62
N CYS A 57 -8.24 -3.41 -7.07
CA CYS A 57 -8.71 -3.68 -8.43
C CYS A 57 -7.72 -3.06 -9.44
N ASP A 58 -7.48 -3.81 -10.51
CA ASP A 58 -6.62 -3.44 -11.64
C ASP A 58 -5.13 -3.34 -11.33
N THR A 59 -4.68 -3.90 -10.21
CA THR A 59 -3.25 -4.08 -9.94
C THR A 59 -2.92 -5.53 -9.62
N ILE A 60 -1.70 -5.94 -9.99
CA ILE A 60 -1.18 -7.24 -9.56
C ILE A 60 -1.12 -7.19 -8.03
N LEU A 61 -1.70 -8.16 -7.35
CA LEU A 61 -1.78 -8.21 -5.88
C LEU A 61 -0.42 -7.85 -5.24
N GLY A 62 -0.37 -6.76 -4.48
CA GLY A 62 0.86 -6.32 -3.79
C GLY A 62 1.85 -5.50 -4.65
N SER A 63 1.50 -5.15 -5.89
CA SER A 63 2.32 -4.33 -6.78
C SER A 63 2.32 -2.84 -6.41
N LEU A 64 1.33 -2.37 -5.66
CA LEU A 64 1.21 -0.99 -5.18
C LEU A 64 2.14 -0.64 -4.00
N ASN A 65 3.29 -1.31 -3.85
CA ASN A 65 4.28 -0.90 -2.84
C ASN A 65 4.89 0.46 -3.22
N ARG A 66 4.25 1.55 -2.76
CA ARG A 66 4.58 2.93 -3.17
C ARG A 66 5.97 3.38 -2.74
N GLN A 67 6.51 2.81 -1.66
CA GLN A 67 7.90 3.03 -1.28
C GLN A 67 8.85 2.48 -2.36
N ASN A 68 8.54 1.31 -2.92
CA ASN A 68 9.32 0.75 -4.01
C ASN A 68 9.23 1.62 -5.28
N GLU A 69 8.06 2.19 -5.60
CA GLU A 69 7.92 3.11 -6.73
C GLU A 69 8.72 4.41 -6.55
N TYR A 70 8.69 5.02 -5.36
CA TYR A 70 9.50 6.21 -5.07
C TYR A 70 10.99 5.92 -5.25
N GLN A 71 11.48 4.81 -4.68
CA GLN A 71 12.89 4.42 -4.80
C GLN A 71 13.27 4.07 -6.24
N THR A 72 12.37 3.43 -6.98
CA THR A 72 12.53 3.15 -8.41
C THR A 72 12.67 4.45 -9.21
N LEU A 73 11.79 5.44 -8.96
CA LEU A 73 11.88 6.75 -9.61
C LEU A 73 13.14 7.52 -9.22
N LEU A 74 13.54 7.48 -7.94
CA LEU A 74 14.75 8.11 -7.44
C LEU A 74 16.01 7.55 -8.14
N ASN A 75 16.04 6.24 -8.40
CA ASN A 75 17.14 5.56 -9.09
C ASN A 75 17.04 5.63 -10.63
N SER A 76 15.97 6.21 -11.17
CA SER A 76 15.72 6.26 -12.60
C SER A 76 16.75 7.08 -13.39
N LYS A 77 16.90 6.76 -14.68
CA LYS A 77 17.70 7.57 -15.62
C LYS A 77 17.24 9.04 -15.64
N LYS A 78 15.93 9.29 -15.45
CA LYS A 78 15.37 10.64 -15.45
C LYS A 78 15.90 11.48 -14.29
N VAL A 79 15.94 10.94 -13.08
CA VAL A 79 16.50 11.63 -11.91
C VAL A 79 18.00 11.89 -12.09
N LYS A 80 18.75 10.95 -12.68
CA LYS A 80 20.15 11.20 -13.06
C LYS A 80 20.29 12.40 -14.00
N THR A 81 19.41 12.53 -15.00
CA THR A 81 19.38 13.69 -15.89
C THR A 81 19.00 14.99 -15.16
N LEU A 82 18.04 14.95 -14.24
CA LEU A 82 17.64 16.13 -13.45
C LEU A 82 18.80 16.62 -12.56
N ARG A 83 19.54 15.70 -11.93
CA ARG A 83 20.77 16.03 -11.18
C ARG A 83 21.83 16.69 -12.06
N LYS A 84 22.04 16.18 -13.29
CA LYS A 84 22.94 16.81 -14.28
C LYS A 84 22.49 18.23 -14.67
N LYS A 85 21.17 18.48 -14.66
CA LYS A 85 20.57 19.82 -14.86
C LYS A 85 20.61 20.70 -13.60
N LYS A 86 21.37 20.31 -12.57
CA LYS A 86 21.52 21.02 -11.29
C LYS A 86 20.22 21.21 -10.49
N TRP A 87 19.23 20.33 -10.69
CA TRP A 87 18.06 20.32 -9.82
C TRP A 87 18.48 19.93 -8.40
N THR A 88 17.94 20.65 -7.43
CA THR A 88 18.13 20.39 -6.01
C THR A 88 17.39 19.13 -5.58
N ASN A 89 17.81 18.52 -4.46
CA ASN A 89 17.12 17.36 -3.89
C ASN A 89 15.64 17.64 -3.58
N LYS A 90 15.30 18.87 -3.17
CA LYS A 90 13.92 19.29 -2.92
C LYS A 90 13.09 19.33 -4.20
N GLU A 91 13.64 19.81 -5.31
CA GLU A 91 12.95 19.85 -6.60
C GLU A 91 12.74 18.45 -7.17
N ILE A 92 13.73 17.56 -7.02
CA ILE A 92 13.63 16.16 -7.41
C ILE A 92 12.54 15.46 -6.60
N ASP A 93 12.54 15.60 -5.27
CA ASP A 93 11.50 15.01 -4.40
C ASP A 93 10.10 15.52 -4.77
N LYS A 94 9.96 16.83 -4.98
CA LYS A 94 8.70 17.44 -5.44
C LYS A 94 8.23 16.84 -6.77
N TRP A 95 9.14 16.67 -7.73
CA TRP A 95 8.81 16.06 -9.03
C TRP A 95 8.40 14.59 -8.91
N ILE A 96 9.11 13.79 -8.11
CA ILE A 96 8.75 12.38 -7.86
C ILE A 96 7.35 12.33 -7.22
N LYS A 97 7.09 13.13 -6.18
CA LYS A 97 5.78 13.21 -5.52
C LYS A 97 4.66 13.61 -6.49
N GLN A 98 4.90 14.58 -7.37
CA GLN A 98 3.94 14.97 -8.41
C GLN A 98 3.67 13.83 -9.40
N LYS A 99 4.70 13.09 -9.82
CA LYS A 99 4.53 11.94 -10.71
C LYS A 99 3.71 10.83 -10.06
N LEU A 100 3.98 10.53 -8.80
CA LEU A 100 3.20 9.57 -8.02
C LEU A 100 1.74 10.03 -7.81
N GLN A 101 1.51 11.34 -7.61
CA GLN A 101 0.15 11.91 -7.50
C GLN A 101 -0.61 11.90 -8.83
N ASN A 102 0.04 12.22 -9.95
CA ASN A 102 -0.62 12.21 -11.25
C ASN A 102 -0.98 10.79 -11.70
N LYS A 103 -0.18 9.79 -11.32
CA LYS A 103 -0.53 8.38 -11.51
C LYS A 103 -1.79 7.96 -10.73
N LYS A 104 -2.09 8.63 -9.60
CA LYS A 104 -3.36 8.47 -8.87
C LYS A 104 -4.55 9.19 -9.51
N LYS A 105 -4.30 10.21 -10.34
CA LYS A 105 -5.33 11.03 -11.01
C LYS A 105 -5.64 10.61 -12.44
N ASN A 106 -4.80 9.75 -13.04
CA ASN A 106 -5.09 9.02 -14.28
C ASN A 106 -5.57 7.58 -14.02
N PRO A 107 -6.70 7.35 -13.34
CA PRO A 107 -7.68 6.36 -13.77
C PRO A 107 -8.72 7.10 -14.62
N GLU A 108 -8.38 7.37 -15.88
CA GLU A 108 -9.42 7.64 -16.87
C GLU A 108 -10.22 6.33 -17.03
N ASP A 109 -11.52 6.25 -16.83
CA ASP A 109 -12.53 7.24 -16.42
C ASP A 109 -13.74 6.45 -15.90
N ILE A 110 -14.30 6.82 -14.74
CA ILE A 110 -15.60 6.34 -14.18
C ILE A 110 -15.74 4.82 -13.97
#